data_AF-A0A819FYV3-F1
#
_entry.id   AF-A0A819FYV3-F1
#
_cell.length_a   1.000
_cell.length_b   1.000
_cell.length_c   1.000
_cell.angle_alpha   90.00
_cell.angle_beta   90.00
_cell.angle_gamma   90.00
#
_symmetry.space_group_name_H-M   'P 1'
#
loop_
_entity.id
_entity.type
_entity.pdbx_description
1 polymer ?
#
loop_
_entity_poly.entity_id
_entity_poly.type
_entity_poly.pdbx_seq_one_letter_code
_entity_poly.pdbx_strand_id
1 'polypeptide(L)'
;MNKYNKYTSGHKLIKYWYSQWDGTVESLDPKPKGCPPRTLTTNELKHYVLDFVNMMNDEFKPVNYRMVQTNVEASLNKKVPLSTIQKYGKEECGLEWKKIS
;
A
#
# COMPACT_ATOMS: atom_id res chain seq x y z
N MET A 1 -10.21 -8.98 5.28
CA MET A 1 -10.31 -10.46 5.42
C MET A 1 -11.05 -10.96 4.19
N ASN A 2 -10.61 -11.90 3.36
CA ASN A 2 -9.65 -12.98 3.48
C ASN A 2 -8.65 -12.98 2.31
N LYS A 3 -7.35 -13.00 2.63
CA LYS A 3 -6.30 -13.51 1.75
C LYS A 3 -6.41 -15.05 1.77
N TYR A 4 -6.11 -15.73 0.66
CA TYR A 4 -6.05 -17.21 0.50
C TYR A 4 -7.29 -17.97 0.02
N ASN A 5 -8.05 -17.48 -0.97
CA ASN A 5 -9.06 -18.34 -1.60
C ASN A 5 -9.27 -18.16 -3.11
N LYS A 6 -8.19 -18.12 -3.92
CA LYS A 6 -8.31 -18.01 -5.38
C LYS A 6 -7.65 -19.13 -6.20
N TYR A 7 -7.16 -20.18 -5.57
CA TYR A 7 -6.74 -21.41 -6.26
C TYR A 7 -7.74 -22.53 -6.00
N THR A 8 -9.00 -22.29 -6.34
CA THR A 8 -9.97 -23.38 -6.44
C THR A 8 -9.59 -24.22 -7.67
N SER A 9 -9.16 -25.47 -7.41
CA SER A 9 -8.78 -26.55 -8.34
C SER A 9 -7.41 -26.42 -9.06
N GLY A 10 -6.47 -27.33 -8.78
CA GLY A 10 -5.13 -27.39 -9.38
C GLY A 10 -5.14 -27.44 -10.92
N HIS A 11 -6.21 -27.95 -11.53
CA HIS A 11 -6.43 -27.90 -12.97
C HIS A 11 -6.45 -26.47 -13.54
N LYS A 12 -7.07 -25.51 -12.84
CA LYS A 12 -7.08 -24.10 -13.29
C LYS A 12 -5.71 -23.45 -13.19
N LEU A 13 -4.91 -23.84 -12.20
CA LEU A 13 -3.55 -23.35 -12.03
C LEU A 13 -2.64 -23.85 -13.16
N ILE A 14 -2.70 -25.13 -13.50
CA ILE A 14 -1.94 -25.71 -14.61
C ILE A 14 -2.37 -25.09 -15.94
N LYS A 15 -3.69 -24.95 -16.18
CA LYS A 15 -4.22 -24.32 -17.40
C LYS A 15 -3.79 -22.85 -17.51
N TYR A 16 -3.81 -22.10 -16.41
CA TYR A 16 -3.34 -20.73 -16.38
C TYR A 16 -1.83 -20.64 -16.67
N TRP A 17 -1.02 -21.47 -16.01
CA TRP A 17 0.42 -21.50 -16.23
C TRP A 17 0.75 -21.86 -17.69
N TYR A 18 0.13 -22.90 -18.24
CA TYR A 18 0.32 -23.31 -19.63
C TYR A 18 -0.10 -22.20 -20.62
N SER A 19 -1.17 -21.46 -20.32
CA SER A 19 -1.60 -20.33 -21.18
C SER A 19 -0.60 -19.17 -21.24
N GLN A 20 0.32 -19.07 -20.28
CA GLN A 20 1.36 -18.04 -20.25
C GLN A 20 2.68 -18.53 -20.87
N TRP A 21 2.80 -19.83 -21.17
CA TRP A 21 4.00 -20.44 -21.71
C TRP A 21 3.97 -20.45 -23.24
N ASP A 22 4.94 -19.79 -23.86
CA ASP A 22 5.09 -19.74 -25.33
C ASP A 22 6.15 -20.70 -25.89
N GLY A 23 6.68 -21.59 -25.05
CA GLY A 23 7.73 -22.56 -25.43
C GLY A 23 9.16 -22.04 -25.28
N THR A 24 9.37 -20.77 -24.90
CA THR A 24 10.70 -20.19 -24.67
C THR A 24 11.11 -20.23 -23.20
N VAL A 25 12.42 -20.12 -22.92
CA VAL A 25 12.94 -19.97 -21.55
C VAL A 25 12.52 -18.62 -20.96
N GLU A 26 12.37 -17.59 -21.79
CA GLU A 26 11.96 -16.23 -21.42
C GLU A 26 10.54 -16.20 -20.84
N SER A 27 9.66 -17.13 -21.24
CA SER A 27 8.34 -17.31 -20.64
C SER A 27 8.37 -17.70 -19.15
N LEU A 28 9.49 -18.26 -18.68
CA LEU A 28 9.68 -18.60 -17.27
C LEU A 28 10.09 -17.38 -16.44
N ASP A 29 10.51 -16.29 -17.08
CA ASP A 29 10.90 -15.09 -16.37
C ASP A 29 9.66 -14.38 -15.81
N PRO A 30 9.67 -14.05 -14.50
CA PRO A 30 8.57 -13.32 -13.90
C PRO A 30 8.46 -11.95 -14.55
N LYS A 31 7.43 -11.76 -15.39
CA LYS A 31 7.12 -10.45 -15.97
C LYS A 31 6.97 -9.42 -14.85
N PRO A 32 7.59 -8.24 -14.97
CA PRO A 32 7.46 -7.20 -13.98
C PRO A 32 5.98 -6.82 -13.87
N LYS A 33 5.36 -7.18 -12.74
CA LYS A 33 4.02 -6.71 -12.41
C LYS A 33 4.14 -5.22 -12.18
N GLY A 34 3.68 -4.42 -13.15
CA GLY A 34 3.64 -2.97 -13.02
C GLY A 34 3.06 -2.59 -11.67
N CYS A 35 3.80 -1.80 -10.88
CA CYS A 35 3.30 -1.32 -9.61
C CYS A 35 2.06 -0.46 -9.89
N PRO A 36 0.92 -0.71 -9.22
CA PRO A 36 -0.21 0.18 -9.32
C PRO A 36 0.23 1.62 -9.01
N PRO A 37 -0.29 2.62 -9.75
CA PRO A 37 0.03 4.01 -9.46
C PRO A 37 -0.31 4.33 -8.00
N ARG A 38 0.56 5.09 -7.34
CA ARG A 38 0.33 5.50 -5.95
C ARG A 38 -0.97 6.30 -5.85
N THR A 39 -1.74 6.07 -4.80
CA THR A 39 -2.98 6.82 -4.51
C THR A 39 -2.68 8.28 -4.16
N LEU A 40 -1.54 8.54 -3.54
CA LEU A 40 -1.03 9.88 -3.25
C LEU A 40 0.23 10.14 -4.08
N THR A 41 0.32 11.35 -4.62
CA THR A 41 1.57 11.87 -5.18
C THR A 41 2.59 12.09 -4.07
N THR A 42 3.88 12.18 -4.43
CA THR A 42 4.95 12.44 -3.46
C THR A 42 4.73 13.75 -2.68
N ASN A 43 4.23 14.80 -3.34
CA ASN A 43 3.95 16.09 -2.69
C ASN A 43 2.79 15.99 -1.71
N GLU A 44 1.71 15.27 -2.08
CA GLU A 44 0.58 15.05 -1.18
C GLU A 44 0.99 14.22 0.04
N LEU A 45 1.83 13.20 -0.16
CA LEU A 45 2.37 12.41 0.93
C LEU A 45 3.22 13.28 1.86
N LYS A 46 4.09 14.13 1.31
CA LYS A 46 4.92 15.02 2.11
C LYS A 46 4.09 16.00 2.94
N HIS A 47 3.15 16.71 2.32
CA HIS A 47 2.40 17.75 3.03
C HIS A 47 1.32 17.23 3.97
N TYR A 48 0.57 16.20 3.56
CA TYR A 48 -0.59 15.76 4.34
C TYR A 48 -0.31 14.57 5.25
N VAL A 49 0.81 13.87 5.01
CA VAL A 49 1.30 12.83 5.92
C VAL A 49 2.50 13.38 6.69
N LEU A 50 3.68 13.56 6.08
CA LEU A 50 4.90 13.85 6.82
C LEU A 50 4.83 15.13 7.67
N ASP A 51 4.39 16.25 7.10
CA ASP A 51 4.35 17.52 7.84
C ASP A 51 3.37 17.46 9.02
N PHE A 52 2.22 16.79 8.84
CA PHE A 52 1.25 16.57 9.92
C PHE A 52 1.85 15.71 11.05
N VAL A 53 2.63 14.69 10.70
CA VAL A 53 3.28 13.83 11.68
C VAL A 53 4.34 14.59 12.46
N ASN A 54 5.16 15.38 11.77
CA ASN A 54 6.20 16.20 12.40
C ASN A 54 5.58 17.21 13.36
N MET A 55 4.55 17.93 12.93
CA MET A 55 3.79 18.87 13.77
C MET A 55 3.28 18.19 15.05
N MET A 56 2.70 17.00 14.95
CA MET A 56 2.19 16.28 16.12
C MET A 56 3.30 15.79 17.05
N ASN A 57 4.44 15.36 16.49
CA ASN A 57 5.63 15.00 17.27
C ASN A 57 6.22 16.21 18.00
N ASP A 58 6.28 17.37 17.34
CA ASP A 58 6.75 18.63 17.93
C ASP A 58 5.86 19.07 19.10
N GLU A 59 4.55 18.77 19.02
CA GLU A 59 3.60 19.00 20.10
C GLU A 59 3.60 17.90 21.19
N PHE A 60 4.53 16.94 21.13
CA PHE A 60 4.60 15.76 22.01
C PHE A 60 3.30 14.93 22.04
N LYS A 61 2.51 14.98 20.98
CA LYS A 61 1.25 14.24 20.87
C LYS A 61 1.46 12.89 20.21
N PRO A 62 0.84 11.82 20.72
CA PRO A 62 0.92 10.50 20.09
C PRO A 62 0.20 10.54 18.73
N VAL A 63 0.92 10.22 17.67
CA VAL A 63 0.37 10.19 16.32
C VAL A 63 -0.14 8.79 16.00
N ASN A 64 -1.36 8.68 15.49
CA ASN A 64 -1.96 7.41 15.10
C ASN A 64 -2.43 7.41 13.64
N TYR A 65 -2.44 6.23 13.02
CA TYR A 65 -2.75 6.10 11.59
C TYR A 65 -4.16 6.57 11.21
N ARG A 66 -5.12 6.46 12.13
CA ARG A 66 -6.50 6.89 11.87
C ARG A 66 -6.58 8.42 11.83
N MET A 67 -5.85 9.12 12.69
CA MET A 67 -5.74 10.59 12.65
C MET A 67 -5.11 11.06 11.35
N VAL A 68 -4.01 10.44 10.93
CA VAL A 68 -3.36 10.75 9.65
C VAL A 68 -4.32 10.50 8.48
N GLN A 69 -5.04 9.37 8.49
CA GLN A 69 -6.05 9.07 7.47
C GLN A 69 -7.14 10.16 7.42
N THR A 70 -7.69 10.55 8.57
CA THR A 70 -8.71 11.60 8.65
C THR A 70 -8.16 12.95 8.14
N ASN A 71 -6.92 13.30 8.46
CA ASN A 71 -6.28 14.52 7.94
C ASN A 71 -6.16 14.51 6.41
N VAL A 72 -5.72 13.38 5.85
CA VAL A 72 -5.59 13.19 4.40
C VAL A 72 -6.96 13.24 3.71
N GLU A 73 -7.96 12.56 4.26
CA GLU A 73 -9.33 12.55 3.72
C GLU A 73 -9.96 13.94 3.77
N ALA A 74 -9.78 14.67 4.87
CA ALA A 74 -10.28 16.03 5.05
C ALA A 74 -9.61 17.03 4.11
N SER A 75 -8.29 16.90 3.90
CA SER A 75 -7.52 17.88 3.12
C SER A 75 -7.61 17.66 1.61
N LEU A 76 -7.65 16.41 1.16
CA LEU A 76 -7.60 16.06 -0.26
C LEU A 76 -8.94 15.62 -0.84
N ASN A 77 -9.98 15.47 0.00
CA ASN A 77 -11.26 14.86 -0.39
C ASN A 77 -11.08 13.50 -1.12
N LYS A 78 -10.03 12.77 -0.77
CA LYS A 78 -9.66 11.47 -1.33
C LYS A 78 -9.78 10.41 -0.25
N LYS A 79 -10.55 9.36 -0.52
CA LYS A 79 -10.65 8.21 0.38
C LYS A 79 -9.43 7.31 0.21
N VAL A 80 -8.49 7.39 1.14
CA VAL A 80 -7.27 6.58 1.13
C VAL A 80 -7.40 5.45 2.15
N PRO A 81 -7.24 4.18 1.75
CA PRO A 81 -7.28 3.07 2.70
C PRO A 81 -6.22 3.21 3.79
N LEU A 82 -6.58 2.91 5.04
CA LEU A 82 -5.66 2.92 6.17
C LEU A 82 -4.38 2.10 5.91
N SER A 83 -4.50 0.95 5.25
CA SER A 83 -3.37 0.10 4.87
C SER A 83 -2.38 0.80 3.93
N THR A 84 -2.88 1.71 3.08
CA THR A 84 -2.06 2.49 2.15
C THR A 84 -1.27 3.56 2.90
N ILE A 85 -1.92 4.26 3.84
CA ILE A 85 -1.24 5.23 4.73
C ILE A 85 -0.16 4.52 5.58
N GLN A 86 -0.46 3.33 6.10
CA GLN A 86 0.51 2.52 6.84
C GLN A 86 1.71 2.13 5.99
N LYS A 87 1.46 1.70 4.74
CA LYS A 87 2.49 1.37 3.78
C LYS A 87 3.39 2.58 3.50
N TYR A 88 2.80 3.75 3.25
CA TYR A 88 3.54 4.99 3.04
C TYR A 88 4.39 5.40 4.24
N GLY A 89 3.82 5.34 5.46
CA GLY A 89 4.57 5.61 6.69
C GLY A 89 5.78 4.68 6.87
N LYS A 90 5.65 3.40 6.49
CA LYS A 90 6.73 2.42 6.57
C LYS A 90 7.80 2.62 5.48
N GLU A 91 7.37 2.80 4.23
CA GLU A 91 8.26 2.85 3.06
C GLU A 91 9.02 4.18 2.95
N GLU A 92 8.35 5.30 3.22
CA GLU A 92 8.92 6.65 2.98
C GLU A 92 9.52 7.27 4.25
N CYS A 93 9.04 6.85 5.42
CA CYS A 93 9.35 7.56 6.66
C CYS A 93 10.19 6.71 7.62
N GLY A 94 10.32 5.40 7.38
CA GLY A 94 10.99 4.47 8.31
C GLY A 94 10.35 4.45 9.70
N LEU A 95 9.09 4.87 9.81
CA LEU A 95 8.43 5.09 11.09
C LEU A 95 7.77 3.81 11.59
N GLU A 96 8.06 3.45 12.85
CA GLU A 96 7.43 2.37 13.59
C GLU A 96 6.28 2.94 14.44
N TRP A 97 5.06 2.92 13.88
CA TRP A 97 3.88 3.50 14.52
C TRP A 97 3.16 2.50 15.42
N LYS A 98 2.53 2.99 16.50
CA LYS A 98 1.70 2.15 17.37
C LYS A 98 0.35 1.83 16.71
N LYS A 99 -0.01 0.54 16.72
CA LYS A 99 -1.33 0.07 16.30
C LYS A 99 -2.33 0.35 17.42
N ILE A 100 -3.38 1.11 17.12
CA ILE A 100 -4.52 1.25 18.03
C ILE A 100 -5.45 0.06 17.78
N SER A 101 -5.64 -0.77 18.81
CA SER A 101 -6.62 -1.86 18.84
C SER A 101 -8.00 -1.32 19.18
#